data_AF-A0A7S6W6U1-F1
#
_entry.id   AF-A0A7S6W6U1-F1
#
_cell.length_a   1.000
_cell.length_b   1.000
_cell.length_c   1.000
_cell.angle_alpha   90.00
_cell.angle_beta   90.00
_cell.angle_gamma   90.00
#
_symmetry.space_group_name_H-M   'P 1'
#
loop_
_entity.id
_entity.type
_entity.pdbx_description
1 polymer ?
#
loop_
_entity_poly.entity_id
_entity_poly.type
_entity_poly.pdbx_seq_one_letter_code
_entity_poly.pdbx_strand_id
1 'polypeptide(L)'
;MKIRNKIYWSVGLVIPGTILYYLIFVLVDKLFSKWCKTNYCFEFPPYADSLAIYVAVVGLILVVSSLDDWKHQDKYNNAKNRIAILNQLQPMITIGFGMKLCNFYTVGKGEFESQVTKIDTERNYVVECFNAYLRDTQIYKQIQDLDRENYYVKNCLYQDDFDEVINHAFKFISSCCNEVRALDITENDLTNDYYHYLNRVYINNRTEEHSFKTKLSDLNKKLNNVIK
;
A
#
# COMPACT_ATOMS: atom_id res chain seq x y z
N MET A 1 4.69 -13.77 -17.50
CA MET A 1 4.87 -14.27 -18.89
C MET A 1 3.83 -13.58 -19.77
N LYS A 2 4.24 -12.83 -20.80
CA LYS A 2 3.32 -12.02 -21.63
C LYS A 2 2.20 -12.88 -22.22
N ILE A 3 0.96 -12.37 -22.26
CA ILE A 3 -0.23 -13.05 -22.84
C ILE A 3 0.07 -13.65 -24.22
N ARG A 4 0.84 -12.91 -25.04
CA ARG A 4 1.31 -13.37 -26.35
C ARG A 4 2.04 -14.72 -26.30
N ASN A 5 2.91 -14.92 -25.31
CA ASN A 5 3.64 -16.18 -25.15
C ASN A 5 2.73 -17.31 -24.63
N LYS A 6 1.71 -16.99 -23.81
CA LYS A 6 0.71 -17.97 -23.38
C LYS A 6 -0.12 -18.46 -24.57
N ILE A 7 -0.54 -17.55 -25.46
CA ILE A 7 -1.25 -17.89 -26.70
C ILE A 7 -0.39 -18.78 -27.62
N TYR A 8 0.87 -18.41 -27.87
CA TYR A 8 1.76 -19.23 -28.69
C TYR A 8 2.01 -20.61 -28.10
N TRP A 9 2.12 -20.70 -26.77
CA TRP A 9 2.28 -21.97 -26.08
C TRP A 9 1.01 -22.83 -26.18
N SER A 10 -0.17 -22.23 -25.97
CA SER A 10 -1.47 -22.91 -26.11
C SER A 10 -1.75 -23.42 -27.52
N VAL A 11 -1.35 -22.67 -28.56
CA VAL A 11 -1.43 -23.11 -29.97
C VAL A 11 -0.39 -24.20 -30.25
N GLY A 12 0.83 -24.05 -29.73
CA GLY A 12 1.89 -25.06 -29.87
C GLY A 12 1.54 -26.39 -29.20
N LEU A 13 0.77 -26.38 -28.11
CA LEU A 13 0.30 -27.56 -27.40
C LEU A 13 -0.77 -28.37 -28.16
N VAL A 14 -1.39 -27.81 -29.19
CA VAL A 14 -2.34 -28.55 -30.03
C VAL A 14 -1.65 -29.74 -30.70
N ILE A 15 -0.43 -29.56 -31.23
CA ILE A 15 0.33 -30.62 -31.91
C ILE A 15 0.58 -31.85 -31.01
N PRO A 16 1.20 -31.71 -29.82
CA PRO A 16 1.36 -32.84 -28.91
C PRO A 16 0.02 -33.36 -28.37
N GLY A 17 -1.00 -32.52 -28.19
CA GLY A 17 -2.34 -32.95 -27.82
C GLY A 17 -3.02 -33.85 -28.87
N THR A 18 -2.88 -33.51 -30.15
CA THR A 18 -3.35 -34.32 -31.28
C THR A 18 -2.60 -35.65 -31.35
N ILE A 19 -1.27 -35.64 -31.19
CA ILE A 19 -0.47 -36.88 -31.16
C ILE A 19 -0.92 -37.77 -30.01
N LEU A 20 -1.11 -37.21 -28.81
CA LEU A 20 -1.57 -37.94 -27.63
C LEU A 20 -2.98 -38.52 -27.85
N TYR A 21 -3.90 -37.76 -28.45
CA TYR A 21 -5.24 -38.25 -28.79
C TYR A 21 -5.18 -39.50 -29.67
N TYR A 22 -4.39 -39.48 -30.75
CA TYR A 22 -4.29 -40.62 -31.65
C TYR A 22 -3.59 -41.82 -30.99
N LEU A 23 -2.59 -41.59 -30.12
CA LEU A 23 -1.98 -42.66 -29.34
C LEU A 23 -2.98 -43.34 -28.40
N ILE A 24 -3.80 -42.55 -27.69
CA ILE A 24 -4.85 -43.06 -26.81
C ILE A 24 -5.92 -43.80 -27.62
N PHE A 25 -6.35 -43.25 -28.75
CA PHE A 25 -7.31 -43.89 -29.65
C PHE A 25 -6.83 -45.27 -30.11
N VAL A 26 -5.59 -45.36 -30.62
CA VAL A 26 -4.99 -46.64 -31.06
C VAL A 26 -4.84 -47.63 -29.90
N LEU A 27 -4.54 -47.15 -28.70
CA LEU A 27 -4.41 -47.97 -27.50
C LEU A 27 -5.77 -48.53 -27.05
N VAL A 28 -6.81 -47.69 -27.04
CA VAL A 28 -8.20 -48.09 -26.73
C VAL A 28 -8.71 -49.09 -27.76
N ASP A 29 -8.52 -48.81 -29.05
CA ASP A 29 -8.97 -49.69 -30.13
C ASP A 29 -8.25 -51.06 -30.10
N LYS A 30 -6.94 -51.08 -29.82
CA LYS A 30 -6.17 -52.34 -29.76
C LYS A 30 -6.39 -53.15 -28.49
N LEU A 31 -6.42 -52.52 -27.32
CA LEU A 31 -6.47 -53.24 -26.03
C LEU A 31 -7.90 -53.48 -25.55
N PHE A 32 -8.83 -52.57 -25.82
CA PHE A 32 -10.17 -52.62 -25.27
C PHE A 32 -11.24 -53.03 -26.27
N SER A 33 -10.98 -53.10 -27.58
CA SER A 33 -12.03 -53.52 -28.55
C SER A 33 -12.56 -54.93 -28.32
N LYS A 34 -11.73 -55.86 -27.82
CA LYS A 34 -12.19 -57.22 -27.43
C LYS A 34 -13.08 -57.19 -26.18
N TRP A 35 -12.85 -56.25 -25.27
CA TRP A 35 -13.60 -56.14 -24.01
C TRP A 35 -14.91 -55.36 -24.22
N CYS A 36 -14.88 -54.33 -25.07
CA CYS A 36 -16.05 -53.55 -25.46
C CYS A 36 -17.01 -54.25 -26.43
N LYS A 37 -16.58 -55.36 -27.06
CA LYS A 37 -17.53 -56.26 -27.77
C LYS A 37 -18.36 -57.10 -26.80
N THR A 38 -17.88 -57.31 -25.58
CA THR A 38 -18.51 -58.19 -24.58
C THR A 38 -19.28 -57.41 -23.52
N ASN A 39 -18.87 -56.17 -23.23
CA ASN A 39 -19.52 -55.27 -22.28
C ASN A 39 -19.96 -53.97 -22.99
N TYR A 40 -21.04 -53.33 -22.53
CA TYR A 40 -21.41 -52.00 -23.03
C TYR A 40 -20.31 -50.97 -22.72
N CYS A 41 -19.67 -50.45 -23.77
CA CYS A 41 -18.71 -49.36 -23.67
C CYS A 41 -19.27 -48.06 -24.24
N PHE A 42 -18.81 -46.94 -23.69
CA PHE A 42 -19.05 -45.63 -24.26
C PHE A 42 -18.25 -45.49 -25.57
N GLU A 43 -18.87 -44.93 -26.61
CA GLU A 43 -18.18 -44.64 -27.86
C GLU A 43 -17.06 -43.61 -27.60
N PHE A 44 -15.86 -43.87 -28.13
CA PHE A 44 -14.74 -42.96 -27.93
C PHE A 44 -15.08 -41.63 -28.62
N PRO A 45 -14.99 -40.48 -27.93
CA PRO A 45 -15.47 -39.22 -28.46
C PRO A 45 -14.73 -38.87 -29.77
N PRO A 46 -15.46 -38.39 -30.79
CA PRO A 46 -14.85 -37.90 -32.02
C PRO A 46 -13.75 -36.87 -31.73
N TYR A 47 -12.76 -36.80 -32.62
CA TYR A 47 -11.66 -35.85 -32.48
C TYR A 47 -12.16 -34.40 -32.38
N ALA A 48 -13.23 -34.07 -33.10
CA ALA A 48 -13.86 -32.75 -33.04
C ALA A 48 -14.37 -32.41 -31.63
N ASP A 49 -15.04 -33.36 -30.95
CA ASP A 49 -15.56 -33.16 -29.60
C ASP A 49 -14.43 -33.06 -28.57
N SER A 50 -13.39 -33.89 -28.73
CA SER A 50 -12.18 -33.84 -27.90
C SER A 50 -11.43 -32.51 -28.07
N LEU A 51 -11.34 -32.00 -29.31
CA LEU A 51 -10.74 -30.70 -29.61
C LEU A 51 -11.58 -29.55 -29.03
N ALA A 52 -12.90 -29.64 -29.11
CA ALA A 52 -13.80 -28.65 -28.51
C ALA A 52 -13.62 -28.56 -26.99
N ILE A 53 -13.52 -29.71 -26.31
CA ILE A 53 -13.22 -29.77 -24.87
C ILE A 53 -11.85 -29.12 -24.57
N TYR A 54 -10.82 -29.44 -25.35
CA TYR A 54 -9.50 -28.84 -25.19
C TYR A 54 -9.54 -27.31 -25.34
N VAL A 55 -10.19 -26.80 -26.39
CA VAL A 55 -10.33 -25.35 -26.62
C VAL A 55 -11.09 -24.68 -25.48
N ALA A 56 -12.15 -25.31 -24.96
CA ALA A 56 -12.90 -24.80 -23.81
C ALA A 56 -12.02 -24.69 -22.55
N VAL A 57 -11.23 -25.72 -22.24
CA VAL A 57 -10.31 -25.73 -21.08
C VAL A 57 -9.23 -24.65 -21.23
N VAL A 58 -8.60 -24.56 -22.40
CA VAL A 58 -7.58 -23.53 -22.67
C VAL A 58 -8.19 -22.13 -22.59
N GLY A 59 -9.39 -21.93 -23.15
CA GLY A 59 -10.12 -20.67 -23.07
C GLY A 59 -10.39 -20.25 -21.62
N LEU A 60 -10.84 -21.17 -20.78
CA LEU A 60 -11.06 -20.92 -19.36
C LEU A 60 -9.76 -20.49 -18.65
N ILE A 61 -8.65 -21.19 -18.89
CA ILE A 61 -7.34 -20.86 -18.32
C ILE A 61 -6.90 -19.45 -18.73
N LEU A 62 -7.09 -19.07 -19.99
CA LEU A 62 -6.76 -17.73 -20.48
C LEU A 62 -7.64 -16.65 -19.83
N VAL A 63 -8.94 -16.91 -19.67
CA VAL A 63 -9.86 -15.99 -18.99
C VAL A 63 -9.46 -15.77 -17.54
N VAL A 64 -9.23 -16.86 -16.77
CA VAL A 64 -8.80 -16.77 -15.37
C VAL A 64 -7.48 -16.03 -15.26
N SER A 65 -6.50 -16.36 -16.10
CA SER A 65 -5.22 -15.66 -16.11
C SER A 65 -5.35 -14.18 -16.47
N SER A 66 -6.24 -13.82 -17.38
CA SER A 66 -6.48 -12.42 -17.74
C SER A 66 -7.08 -11.66 -16.57
N LEU A 67 -8.05 -12.25 -15.88
CA LEU A 67 -8.65 -11.66 -14.67
C LEU A 67 -7.63 -11.44 -13.56
N ASP A 68 -6.70 -12.37 -13.35
CA ASP A 68 -5.62 -12.23 -12.37
C ASP A 68 -4.66 -11.08 -12.74
N ASP A 69 -4.30 -10.95 -14.02
CA ASP A 69 -3.45 -9.85 -14.51
C ASP A 69 -4.17 -8.49 -14.31
N TRP A 70 -5.47 -8.40 -14.61
CA TRP A 70 -6.29 -7.20 -14.34
C TRP A 70 -6.33 -6.85 -12.85
N LYS A 71 -6.53 -7.84 -11.99
CA LYS A 71 -6.53 -7.65 -10.53
C LYS A 71 -5.17 -7.16 -10.03
N HIS A 72 -4.08 -7.67 -10.58
CA HIS A 72 -2.73 -7.21 -10.25
C HIS A 72 -2.49 -5.75 -10.70
N GLN A 73 -2.96 -5.40 -11.90
CA GLN A 73 -2.86 -4.03 -12.41
C GLN A 73 -3.69 -3.04 -11.58
N ASP A 74 -4.89 -3.42 -11.16
CA ASP A 74 -5.73 -2.62 -10.27
C ASP A 74 -5.04 -2.34 -8.93
N LYS A 75 -4.50 -3.40 -8.29
CA LYS A 75 -3.70 -3.27 -7.06
C LYS A 75 -2.50 -2.34 -7.21
N TYR A 76 -1.85 -2.38 -8.36
CA TYR A 76 -0.72 -1.52 -8.68
C TYR A 76 -1.14 -0.04 -8.83
N ASN A 77 -2.26 0.22 -9.50
CA ASN A 77 -2.81 1.58 -9.63
C ASN A 77 -3.20 2.17 -8.26
N ASN A 78 -3.82 1.36 -7.40
CA ASN A 78 -4.13 1.76 -6.03
C ASN A 78 -2.87 2.13 -5.25
N ALA A 79 -1.80 1.33 -5.38
CA ALA A 79 -0.51 1.60 -4.76
C ALA A 79 0.12 2.91 -5.27
N LYS A 80 0.00 3.19 -6.57
CA LYS A 80 0.45 4.47 -7.16
C LYS A 80 -0.24 5.68 -6.56
N ASN A 81 -1.58 5.64 -6.47
CA ASN A 81 -2.35 6.74 -5.92
C ASN A 81 -1.97 7.00 -4.45
N ARG A 82 -1.87 5.94 -3.65
CA ARG A 82 -1.51 6.05 -2.22
C ARG A 82 -0.10 6.60 -2.01
N ILE A 83 0.87 6.15 -2.80
CA ILE A 83 2.24 6.66 -2.66
C ILE A 83 2.33 8.14 -3.02
N ALA A 84 1.50 8.62 -3.95
CA ALA A 84 1.45 10.02 -4.30
C ALA A 84 0.96 10.86 -3.12
N ILE A 85 -0.08 10.41 -2.42
CA ILE A 85 -0.61 11.08 -1.22
C ILE A 85 0.46 11.10 -0.11
N LEU A 86 1.12 9.96 0.15
CA LEU A 86 2.22 9.90 1.13
C LEU A 86 3.38 10.84 0.80
N ASN A 87 3.77 10.93 -0.48
CA ASN A 87 4.81 11.84 -0.93
C ASN A 87 4.39 13.32 -0.81
N GLN A 88 3.10 13.63 -0.97
CA GLN A 88 2.57 14.98 -0.71
C GLN A 88 2.57 15.33 0.78
N LEU A 89 2.29 14.35 1.66
CA LEU A 89 2.30 14.54 3.11
C LEU A 89 3.70 14.61 3.70
N GLN A 90 4.67 13.94 3.08
CA GLN A 90 6.05 13.88 3.55
C GLN A 90 6.63 15.25 3.96
N PRO A 91 6.60 16.32 3.13
CA PRO A 91 7.13 17.62 3.54
C PRO A 91 6.37 18.24 4.72
N MET A 92 5.04 18.04 4.81
CA MET A 92 4.26 18.56 5.94
C MET A 92 4.68 17.91 7.27
N ILE A 93 4.91 16.60 7.26
CA ILE A 93 5.32 15.84 8.45
C ILE A 93 6.78 16.13 8.81
N THR A 94 7.66 16.06 7.82
CA THR A 94 9.11 16.02 8.08
C THR A 94 9.76 17.40 8.17
N ILE A 95 9.27 18.35 7.38
CA ILE A 95 9.78 19.71 7.36
C ILE A 95 8.84 20.58 8.18
N GLY A 96 7.55 20.60 7.87
CA GLY A 96 6.57 21.45 8.55
C GLY A 96 6.48 21.19 10.06
N PHE A 97 6.06 19.99 10.44
CA PHE A 97 5.84 19.63 11.85
C PHE A 97 7.13 19.57 12.66
N GLY A 98 8.18 18.93 12.12
CA GLY A 98 9.50 18.90 12.75
C GLY A 98 10.06 20.30 12.99
N MET A 99 10.06 21.19 11.99
CA MET A 99 10.53 22.56 12.18
C MET A 99 9.65 23.35 13.15
N LYS A 100 8.34 23.10 13.20
CA LYS A 100 7.47 23.79 14.16
C LYS A 100 7.86 23.47 15.61
N LEU A 101 8.26 22.24 15.91
CA LEU A 101 8.78 21.89 17.23
C LEU A 101 10.14 22.53 17.51
N CYS A 102 11.07 22.45 16.55
CA CYS A 102 12.43 22.96 16.73
C CYS A 102 12.52 24.48 16.79
N ASN A 103 11.66 25.19 16.07
CA ASN A 103 11.74 26.64 15.85
C ASN A 103 10.41 27.34 16.21
N PHE A 104 9.74 26.86 17.26
CA PHE A 104 8.36 27.23 17.60
C PHE A 104 8.05 28.73 17.62
N TYR A 105 8.95 29.53 18.20
CA TYR A 105 8.78 30.97 18.38
C TYR A 105 9.20 31.82 17.17
N THR A 106 9.95 31.25 16.23
CA THR A 106 10.52 31.98 15.09
C THR A 106 9.87 31.61 13.76
N VAL A 107 9.24 30.43 13.67
CA VAL A 107 8.47 30.01 12.50
C VAL A 107 7.20 30.84 12.39
N GLY A 108 6.85 31.21 11.16
CA GLY A 108 5.62 31.93 10.85
C GLY A 108 4.39 31.23 11.43
N LYS A 109 3.46 32.02 11.96
CA LYS A 109 2.21 31.55 12.56
C LYS A 109 1.14 31.38 11.47
N GLY A 110 0.35 30.31 11.58
CA GLY A 110 -0.89 30.16 10.83
C GLY A 110 -1.99 31.12 11.27
N GLU A 111 -3.17 30.97 10.66
CA GLU A 111 -4.32 31.83 10.91
C GLU A 111 -4.80 31.72 12.36
N PHE A 112 -5.08 30.49 12.84
CA PHE A 112 -5.51 30.27 14.21
C PHE A 112 -4.38 30.57 15.21
N GLU A 113 -3.13 30.22 14.89
CA GLU A 113 -1.99 30.54 15.74
C GLU A 113 -1.80 32.04 15.99
N SER A 114 -2.09 32.86 14.98
CA SER A 114 -1.95 34.31 15.07
C SER A 114 -2.94 34.96 16.04
N GLN A 115 -4.05 34.27 16.32
CA GLN A 115 -5.11 34.72 17.23
C GLN A 115 -4.82 34.38 18.70
N VAL A 116 -3.86 33.49 18.96
CA VAL A 116 -3.48 33.11 20.33
C VAL A 116 -2.66 34.24 20.95
N THR A 117 -3.13 34.73 22.10
CA THR A 117 -2.48 35.81 22.86
C THR A 117 -1.91 35.25 24.16
N LYS A 118 -0.74 35.75 24.58
CA LYS A 118 -0.12 35.35 25.84
C LYS A 118 -0.78 36.12 26.99
N ILE A 119 -1.76 35.50 27.64
CA ILE A 119 -2.51 36.10 28.76
C ILE A 119 -2.04 35.56 30.12
N ASP A 120 -1.70 34.27 30.19
CA ASP A 120 -1.31 33.59 31.44
C ASP A 120 0.19 33.19 31.42
N THR A 121 0.47 31.92 31.68
CA THR A 121 1.80 31.32 31.68
C THR A 121 2.32 31.10 30.26
N GLU A 122 3.65 31.07 30.13
CA GLU A 122 4.28 30.66 28.87
C GLU A 122 3.88 29.24 28.50
N ARG A 123 3.74 28.34 29.49
CA ARG A 123 3.17 27.00 29.30
C ARG A 123 1.85 27.02 28.54
N ASN A 124 0.87 27.82 29.00
CA ASN A 124 -0.46 27.87 28.40
C ASN A 124 -0.39 28.41 26.98
N TYR A 125 0.37 29.48 26.78
CA TYR A 125 0.61 30.04 25.45
C TYR A 125 1.19 29.00 24.48
N VAL A 126 2.20 28.23 24.90
CA VAL A 126 2.82 27.18 24.07
C VAL A 126 1.79 26.10 23.70
N VAL A 127 1.04 25.58 24.67
CA VAL A 127 0.05 24.53 24.43
C VAL A 127 -1.08 25.02 23.52
N GLU A 128 -1.58 26.24 23.73
CA GLU A 128 -2.63 26.83 22.90
C GLU A 128 -2.17 27.12 21.48
N CYS A 129 -1.00 27.77 21.30
CA CYS A 129 -0.41 27.98 19.99
C CYS A 129 -0.16 26.64 19.27
N PHE A 130 0.34 25.62 19.97
CA PHE A 130 0.55 24.32 19.35
C PHE A 130 -0.76 23.64 18.94
N ASN A 131 -1.81 23.72 19.76
CA ASN A 131 -3.13 23.22 19.38
C ASN A 131 -3.74 24.01 18.21
N ALA A 132 -3.50 25.33 18.13
CA ALA A 132 -3.92 26.15 17.00
C ALA A 132 -3.17 25.76 15.71
N TYR A 133 -1.86 25.51 15.79
CA TYR A 133 -1.07 24.97 14.68
C TYR A 133 -1.62 23.65 14.14
N LEU A 134 -2.04 22.74 15.02
CA LEU A 134 -2.67 21.48 14.61
C LEU A 134 -4.00 21.69 13.88
N ARG A 135 -4.75 22.75 14.23
CA ARG A 135 -5.99 23.14 13.53
C ARG A 135 -5.70 23.76 12.17
N ASP A 136 -4.70 24.63 12.08
CA ASP A 136 -4.26 25.27 10.84
C ASP A 136 -3.79 24.22 9.82
N THR A 137 -2.97 23.26 10.25
CA THR A 137 -2.38 22.26 9.35
C THR A 137 -3.28 21.05 9.07
N GLN A 138 -4.21 20.75 9.98
CA GLN A 138 -5.04 19.55 9.93
C GLN A 138 -4.24 18.24 9.78
N ILE A 139 -2.97 18.22 10.21
CA ILE A 139 -2.03 17.13 9.89
C ILE A 139 -2.51 15.77 10.42
N TYR A 140 -3.16 15.75 11.59
CA TYR A 140 -3.80 14.54 12.11
C TYR A 140 -4.90 14.01 11.22
N LYS A 141 -5.78 14.90 10.78
CA LYS A 141 -6.92 14.53 9.94
C LYS A 141 -6.41 13.94 8.63
N GLN A 142 -5.40 14.55 8.02
CA GLN A 142 -4.82 14.05 6.78
C GLN A 142 -4.19 12.65 6.93
N ILE A 143 -3.52 12.36 8.05
CA ILE A 143 -2.99 11.02 8.33
C ILE A 143 -4.13 10.01 8.61
N GLN A 144 -5.16 10.41 9.35
CA GLN A 144 -6.32 9.56 9.63
C GLN A 144 -7.11 9.23 8.37
N ASP A 145 -7.33 10.22 7.49
CA ASP A 145 -8.00 10.04 6.21
C ASP A 145 -7.18 9.09 5.32
N LEU A 146 -5.85 9.22 5.31
CA LEU A 146 -4.96 8.29 4.61
C LEU A 146 -5.04 6.87 5.18
N ASP A 147 -4.99 6.70 6.49
CA ASP A 147 -5.09 5.38 7.13
C ASP A 147 -6.45 4.73 6.85
N ARG A 148 -7.51 5.54 6.87
CA ARG A 148 -8.87 5.13 6.53
C ARG A 148 -8.93 4.61 5.09
N GLU A 149 -8.48 5.40 4.11
CA GLU A 149 -8.43 5.00 2.71
C GLU A 149 -7.56 3.77 2.48
N ASN A 150 -6.49 3.64 3.26
CA ASN A 150 -5.60 2.51 3.25
C ASN A 150 -6.32 1.22 3.72
N TYR A 151 -7.06 1.30 4.83
CA TYR A 151 -7.77 0.18 5.46
C TYR A 151 -9.00 -0.31 4.66
N TYR A 152 -9.80 0.60 4.09
CA TYR A 152 -11.08 0.19 3.46
C TYR A 152 -10.92 -0.61 2.17
N VAL A 153 -9.82 -0.40 1.44
CA VAL A 153 -9.66 -1.05 0.13
C VAL A 153 -8.90 -2.38 0.23
N LYS A 154 -7.93 -2.54 1.16
CA LYS A 154 -7.04 -3.73 1.34
C LYS A 154 -6.71 -4.47 0.04
N ASN A 155 -6.59 -3.73 -1.05
CA ASN A 155 -6.43 -4.22 -2.41
C ASN A 155 -5.36 -3.37 -3.09
N CYS A 156 -4.21 -3.33 -2.43
CA CYS A 156 -3.05 -2.57 -2.83
C CYS A 156 -1.84 -3.48 -2.87
N LEU A 157 -0.97 -3.25 -3.84
CA LEU A 157 0.35 -3.84 -3.83
C LEU A 157 1.11 -3.34 -2.58
N TYR A 158 1.85 -4.21 -1.90
CA TYR A 158 2.64 -3.87 -0.71
C TYR A 158 1.83 -3.27 0.46
N GLN A 159 0.61 -3.76 0.70
CA GLN A 159 -0.27 -3.26 1.77
C GLN A 159 0.43 -3.15 3.13
N ASP A 160 1.15 -4.18 3.56
CA ASP A 160 1.84 -4.18 4.86
C ASP A 160 2.93 -3.09 4.94
N ASP A 161 3.63 -2.83 3.84
CA ASP A 161 4.63 -1.75 3.78
C ASP A 161 3.95 -0.37 3.89
N PHE A 162 2.77 -0.18 3.28
CA PHE A 162 1.97 1.05 3.42
C PHE A 162 1.49 1.23 4.86
N ASP A 163 0.93 0.18 5.47
CA ASP A 163 0.46 0.17 6.86
C ASP A 163 1.60 0.59 7.81
N GLU A 164 2.80 0.06 7.57
CA GLU A 164 3.97 0.36 8.38
C GLU A 164 4.43 1.81 8.24
N VAL A 165 4.50 2.34 7.01
CA VAL A 165 4.84 3.75 6.76
C VAL A 165 3.85 4.70 7.45
N ILE A 166 2.55 4.45 7.30
CA ILE A 166 1.50 5.26 7.91
C ILE A 166 1.58 5.21 9.44
N ASN A 167 1.83 4.03 10.00
CA ASN A 167 1.99 3.85 11.45
C ASN A 167 3.15 4.68 12.01
N HIS A 168 4.30 4.73 11.33
CA HIS A 168 5.43 5.57 11.76
C HIS A 168 5.09 7.07 11.72
N ALA A 169 4.41 7.53 10.67
CA ALA A 169 3.92 8.90 10.59
C ALA A 169 2.97 9.23 11.75
N PHE A 170 2.00 8.35 12.00
CA PHE A 170 1.05 8.52 13.09
C PHE A 170 1.72 8.52 14.47
N LYS A 171 2.63 7.58 14.73
CA LYS A 171 3.40 7.52 15.99
C LYS A 171 4.21 8.78 16.24
N PHE A 172 4.92 9.28 15.22
CA PHE A 172 5.71 10.50 15.35
C PHE A 172 4.85 11.68 15.81
N ILE A 173 3.72 11.91 15.14
CA ILE A 173 2.85 13.05 15.46
C ILE A 173 2.13 12.83 16.80
N SER A 174 1.59 11.64 17.03
CA SER A 174 0.88 11.30 18.27
C SER A 174 1.74 11.44 19.52
N SER A 175 2.94 10.87 19.51
CA SER A 175 3.87 11.00 20.63
C SER A 175 4.26 12.44 20.90
N CYS A 176 4.65 13.20 19.86
CA CYS A 176 4.99 14.61 20.00
C CYS A 176 3.82 15.42 20.59
N CYS A 177 2.60 15.25 20.09
CA CYS A 177 1.46 15.99 20.60
C CYS A 177 1.07 15.62 22.03
N ASN A 178 1.21 14.35 22.39
CA ASN A 178 0.96 13.90 23.75
C ASN A 178 1.97 14.52 24.73
N GLU A 179 3.26 14.56 24.37
CA GLU A 179 4.29 15.22 25.18
C GLU A 179 4.01 16.73 25.32
N VAL A 180 3.70 17.44 24.22
CA VAL A 180 3.40 18.87 24.28
C VAL A 180 2.16 19.16 25.12
N ARG A 181 1.11 18.32 25.05
CA ARG A 181 -0.11 18.50 25.87
C ARG A 181 0.11 18.16 27.34
N ALA A 182 1.01 17.22 27.62
CA ALA A 182 1.43 16.84 28.97
C ALA A 182 2.50 17.77 29.57
N LEU A 183 2.85 18.85 28.87
CA LEU A 183 3.78 19.87 29.34
C LEU A 183 3.32 20.42 30.71
N ASP A 184 4.23 20.40 31.67
CA ASP A 184 4.04 20.99 32.99
C ASP A 184 4.68 22.39 33.07
N ILE A 185 4.30 23.18 34.07
CA ILE A 185 4.89 24.51 34.29
C ILE A 185 6.34 24.33 34.74
N THR A 186 7.29 24.98 34.05
CA THR A 186 8.70 24.96 34.45
C THR A 186 8.93 25.88 35.65
N GLU A 187 9.99 25.64 36.44
CA GLU A 187 10.30 26.45 37.63
C GLU A 187 10.37 27.96 37.34
N ASN A 188 10.84 28.35 36.16
CA ASN A 188 11.01 29.75 35.78
C ASN A 188 9.93 30.27 34.81
N ASP A 189 9.10 29.40 34.22
CA ASP A 189 8.11 29.71 33.18
C ASP A 189 8.64 30.62 32.04
N LEU A 190 9.90 30.42 31.64
CA LEU A 190 10.57 31.25 30.63
C LEU A 190 10.47 30.66 29.22
N THR A 191 10.33 31.52 28.22
CA THR A 191 10.29 31.17 26.79
C THR A 191 11.42 30.21 26.37
N ASN A 192 12.64 30.43 26.87
CA ASN A 192 13.80 29.60 26.55
C ASN A 192 13.66 28.16 27.07
N ASP A 193 13.07 27.96 28.25
CA ASP A 193 12.89 26.63 28.83
C ASP A 193 11.94 25.79 27.97
N TYR A 194 10.84 26.40 27.51
CA TYR A 194 9.89 25.75 26.61
C TYR A 194 10.46 25.52 25.22
N TYR A 195 11.31 26.42 24.71
CA TYR A 195 12.04 26.18 23.47
C TYR A 195 12.90 24.91 23.56
N HIS A 196 13.69 24.78 24.64
CA HIS A 196 14.50 23.56 24.86
C HIS A 196 13.64 22.33 25.05
N TYR A 197 12.50 22.45 25.76
CA TYR A 197 11.55 21.36 25.92
C TYR A 197 11.02 20.87 24.58
N LEU A 198 10.51 21.76 23.72
CA LEU A 198 9.95 21.40 22.41
C LEU A 198 10.98 20.77 21.49
N ASN A 199 12.22 21.28 21.51
CA ASN A 199 13.32 20.68 20.79
C ASN A 199 13.64 19.26 21.31
N ARG A 200 13.57 19.04 22.63
CA ARG A 200 13.73 17.71 23.24
C ARG A 200 12.59 16.76 22.83
N VAL A 201 11.35 17.23 22.78
CA VAL A 201 10.21 16.44 22.28
C VAL A 201 10.48 15.96 20.87
N TYR A 202 10.94 16.84 19.98
CA TYR A 202 11.36 16.44 18.63
C TYR A 202 12.49 15.40 18.67
N ILE A 203 13.56 15.64 19.43
CA ILE A 203 14.71 14.73 19.51
C ILE A 203 14.30 13.33 20.00
N ASN A 204 13.40 13.24 20.97
CA ASN A 204 12.91 11.97 21.52
C ASN A 204 12.14 11.15 20.47
N ASN A 205 11.46 11.82 19.54
CA ASN A 205 10.56 11.20 18.58
C ASN A 205 11.10 11.14 17.13
N ARG A 206 12.24 11.78 16.83
CA ARG A 206 12.82 11.86 15.48
C ARG A 206 13.14 10.51 14.83
N THR A 207 13.27 9.45 15.62
CA THR A 207 13.48 8.07 15.12
C THR A 207 12.27 7.57 14.33
N GLU A 208 11.05 7.93 14.76
CA GLU A 208 9.81 7.61 14.05
C GLU A 208 9.72 8.39 12.74
N GLU A 209 10.07 9.68 12.75
CA GLU A 209 10.16 10.51 11.54
C GLU A 209 11.19 9.96 10.54
N HIS A 210 12.37 9.55 11.03
CA HIS A 210 13.41 8.96 10.20
C HIS A 210 12.93 7.61 9.60
N SER A 211 12.28 6.77 10.40
CA SER A 211 11.72 5.49 9.96
C SER A 211 10.66 5.70 8.87
N PHE A 212 9.78 6.68 9.05
CA PHE A 212 8.81 7.10 8.05
C PHE A 212 9.50 7.48 6.72
N LYS A 213 10.51 8.37 6.75
CA LYS A 213 11.25 8.80 5.55
C LYS A 213 11.89 7.62 4.82
N THR A 214 12.61 6.78 5.55
CA THR A 214 13.39 5.67 4.99
C THR A 214 12.46 4.64 4.37
N LYS A 215 11.40 4.24 5.09
CA LYS A 215 10.43 3.26 4.58
C LYS A 215 9.62 3.79 3.40
N LEU A 216 9.23 5.07 3.41
CA LEU A 216 8.59 5.70 2.25
C LEU A 216 9.51 5.70 1.02
N SER A 217 10.81 5.98 1.20
CA SER A 217 11.80 5.91 0.12
C SER A 217 11.93 4.49 -0.44
N ASP A 218 11.99 3.49 0.43
CA ASP A 218 12.10 2.09 0.01
C ASP A 218 10.82 1.59 -0.67
N LEU A 219 9.65 2.01 -0.19
CA LEU A 219 8.37 1.75 -0.85
C LEU A 219 8.31 2.38 -2.25
N ASN A 220 8.80 3.62 -2.41
CA ASN A 220 8.93 4.27 -3.71
C ASN A 220 9.83 3.47 -4.67
N LYS A 221 10.97 2.95 -4.18
CA LYS A 221 11.86 2.08 -4.97
C LYS A 221 11.18 0.77 -5.36
N LYS A 222 10.53 0.09 -4.40
CA LYS A 222 9.79 -1.17 -4.64
C LYS A 222 8.75 -0.96 -5.74
N LEU A 223 7.93 0.08 -5.64
CA LEU A 223 6.88 0.38 -6.61
C LEU A 223 7.42 0.71 -8.01
N ASN A 224 8.52 1.46 -8.09
CA ASN A 224 9.15 1.81 -9.37
C ASN A 224 9.78 0.60 -10.07
N ASN A 225 10.21 -0.41 -9.31
CA ASN A 225 10.77 -1.63 -9.88
C ASN A 225 9.72 -2.59 -10.45
N VAL A 226 8.43 -2.43 -10.13
CA VAL A 226 7.33 -3.25 -10.71
C VAL A 226 7.16 -3.00 -12.21
N ILE A 227 7.60 -1.84 -12.72
CA ILE A 227 7.47 -1.43 -14.13
C ILE A 227 8.62 -2.00 -15.01
N LYS A 228 9.71 -2.50 -14.41
CA LYS A 228 10.88 -3.00 -15.15
C LYS A 228 10.72 -4.47 -15.54
#